data_AF-A0A7S3BE93-F1
#
_entry.id   AF-A0A7S3BE93-F1
#
_cell.length_a   1.000
_cell.length_b   1.000
_cell.length_c   1.000
_cell.angle_alpha   90.00
_cell.angle_beta   90.00
_cell.angle_gamma   90.00
#
_symmetry.space_group_name_H-M   'P 1'
#
loop_
_entity.id
_entity.type
_entity.pdbx_description
1 polymer ?
#
loop_
_entity_poly.entity_id
_entity_poly.type
_entity_poly.pdbx_seq_one_letter_code
_entity_poly.pdbx_strand_id
1 'polypeptide(L)'
;AEYAEGGHYRGWHTDAEEPEEDPEDARCLTVVVLLSDRSAYGGGHFEARLGGRGGKPAKIPIEGGDAIVFLSKHLWHRVSKVSGSAHRVPLLASPCYWPPC
;
A
#
# COMPACT_ATOMS: atom_id res chain seq x y z
N ALA A 1 -7.69 4.45 0.23
CA ALA A 1 -7.60 4.94 1.61
C ALA A 1 -7.17 6.41 1.62
N GLU A 2 -7.51 7.15 2.67
CA GLU A 2 -7.05 8.53 2.86
C GLU A 2 -6.43 8.64 4.25
N TYR A 3 -5.25 9.27 4.35
CA TYR A 3 -4.57 9.45 5.63
C TYR A 3 -4.36 10.92 5.94
N ALA A 4 -4.89 11.40 7.05
CA ALA A 4 -4.57 12.71 7.61
C ALA A 4 -3.33 12.63 8.52
N GLU A 5 -2.92 13.74 9.12
CA GLU A 5 -1.84 13.76 10.11
C GLU A 5 -2.04 12.69 11.19
N GLY A 6 -1.00 11.88 11.41
CA GLY A 6 -1.02 10.76 12.35
C GLY A 6 -1.67 9.47 11.84
N GLY A 7 -2.40 9.53 10.72
CA GLY A 7 -2.96 8.37 10.02
C GLY A 7 -1.88 7.43 9.47
N HIS A 8 -2.19 6.13 9.45
CA HIS A 8 -1.32 5.09 8.90
C HIS A 8 -2.04 3.73 8.79
N TYR A 9 -1.38 2.78 8.13
CA TYR A 9 -1.69 1.36 8.23
C TYR A 9 -0.48 0.64 8.86
N ARG A 10 -0.53 0.41 10.17
CA ARG A 10 0.64 0.00 10.96
C ARG A 10 1.13 -1.42 10.66
N GLY A 11 0.16 -2.32 10.46
CA GLY A 11 0.40 -3.74 10.30
C GLY A 11 1.10 -4.04 8.99
N TRP A 12 2.15 -4.86 9.04
CA TRP A 12 2.63 -5.53 7.85
C TRP A 12 1.57 -6.54 7.41
N HIS A 13 1.13 -6.45 6.17
CA HIS A 13 0.06 -7.28 5.63
C HIS A 13 0.26 -7.52 4.13
N THR A 14 -0.49 -8.48 3.61
CA THR A 14 -0.81 -8.63 2.18
C THR A 14 -2.25 -8.14 1.98
N ASP A 15 -2.63 -7.86 0.73
CA ASP A 15 -4.02 -7.47 0.44
C ASP A 15 -4.94 -8.67 0.28
N ALA A 16 -4.38 -9.88 0.18
CA ALA A 16 -5.12 -11.13 0.12
C ALA A 16 -4.32 -12.21 0.85
N GLU A 17 -5.01 -13.22 1.37
CA GLU A 17 -4.41 -14.36 2.07
C GLU A 17 -4.57 -15.68 1.29
N GLU A 18 -3.82 -16.70 1.70
CA GLU A 18 -4.00 -18.09 1.27
C GLU A 18 -4.10 -19.00 2.52
N PRO A 19 -5.08 -19.92 2.60
CA PRO A 19 -6.14 -20.19 1.62
C PRO A 19 -7.17 -19.05 1.52
N GLU A 20 -7.89 -18.95 0.40
CA GLU A 20 -8.95 -17.95 0.22
C GLU A 20 -10.13 -18.27 1.15
N GLU A 21 -10.32 -17.47 2.19
CA GLU A 21 -11.42 -17.63 3.15
C GLU A 21 -12.49 -16.55 2.94
N ASP A 22 -12.08 -15.36 2.50
CA ASP A 22 -12.96 -14.24 2.21
C ASP A 22 -13.01 -13.91 0.70
N PRO A 23 -14.12 -13.34 0.17
CA PRO A 23 -14.20 -12.90 -1.22
C PRO A 23 -13.09 -11.91 -1.62
N GLU A 24 -12.54 -11.20 -0.65
CA GLU A 24 -11.43 -10.27 -0.82
C GLU A 24 -10.08 -10.97 -1.06
N ASP A 25 -9.94 -12.26 -0.75
CA ASP A 25 -8.73 -13.03 -1.01
C ASP A 25 -8.58 -13.41 -2.50
N ALA A 26 -9.66 -13.30 -3.28
CA ALA A 26 -9.63 -13.41 -4.73
C ALA A 26 -8.93 -12.21 -5.42
N ARG A 27 -8.45 -11.22 -4.66
CA ARG A 27 -7.64 -10.11 -5.19
C ARG A 27 -6.31 -10.67 -5.68
N CYS A 28 -6.07 -10.52 -6.98
CA CYS A 28 -4.81 -10.96 -7.60
C CYS A 28 -3.77 -9.84 -7.64
N LEU A 29 -4.23 -8.63 -7.96
CA LEU A 29 -3.40 -7.49 -8.27
C LEU A 29 -3.90 -6.28 -7.50
N THR A 30 -2.98 -5.58 -6.85
CA THR A 30 -3.24 -4.29 -6.25
C THR A 30 -2.53 -3.21 -7.04
N VAL A 31 -3.25 -2.14 -7.36
CA VAL A 31 -2.68 -0.90 -7.89
C VAL A 31 -2.84 0.19 -6.84
N VAL A 32 -1.73 0.74 -6.37
CA VAL A 32 -1.68 1.88 -5.45
C VAL A 32 -1.24 3.12 -6.22
N VAL A 33 -2.13 4.09 -6.38
CA VAL A 33 -1.84 5.39 -6.99
C VAL A 33 -1.70 6.43 -5.89
N LEU A 34 -0.59 7.16 -5.90
CA LEU A 34 -0.42 8.31 -5.01
C LEU A 34 -0.98 9.55 -5.68
N LEU A 35 -1.99 10.17 -5.08
CA LEU A 35 -2.66 11.34 -5.66
C LEU A 35 -2.17 12.67 -5.07
N SER A 36 -1.27 12.62 -4.08
CA SER A 36 -0.74 13.80 -3.38
C SER A 36 0.70 14.07 -3.76
N ASP A 37 1.07 15.34 -3.84
CA ASP A 37 2.48 15.74 -3.96
C ASP A 37 3.24 15.35 -2.67
N ARG A 38 4.39 14.68 -2.83
CA ARG A 38 5.23 14.18 -1.75
C ARG A 38 5.79 15.30 -0.86
N SER A 39 5.95 16.51 -1.42
CA SER A 39 6.39 17.70 -0.69
C SER A 39 5.34 18.25 0.28
N ALA A 40 4.06 17.88 0.11
CA ALA A 40 2.98 18.34 0.97
C ALA A 40 2.90 17.62 2.32
N TYR A 41 3.64 16.52 2.53
CA TYR A 41 3.55 15.71 3.74
C TYR A 41 4.86 14.97 4.08
N GLY A 42 5.13 14.82 5.38
CA GLY A 42 6.18 13.94 5.89
C GLY A 42 5.65 12.53 6.21
N GLY A 43 6.53 11.54 6.25
CA GLY A 43 6.14 10.17 6.61
C GLY A 43 5.24 9.51 5.56
N GLY A 44 4.21 8.75 5.93
CA GLY A 44 3.22 8.25 4.95
C GLY A 44 3.83 7.41 3.81
N HIS A 45 5.01 6.83 4.02
CA HIS A 45 5.71 6.07 2.98
C HIS A 45 5.03 4.72 2.80
N PHE A 46 4.86 4.32 1.55
CA PHE A 46 4.63 2.93 1.20
C PHE A 46 5.92 2.15 1.47
N GLU A 47 5.86 1.21 2.41
CA GLU A 47 6.98 0.36 2.77
C GLU A 47 6.67 -1.07 2.40
N ALA A 48 7.61 -1.75 1.74
CA ALA A 48 7.47 -3.14 1.33
C ALA A 48 8.63 -3.99 1.85
N ARG A 49 8.36 -5.27 2.16
CA ARG A 49 9.40 -6.26 2.41
C ARG A 49 9.72 -7.00 1.12
N LEU A 50 10.85 -6.65 0.52
CA LEU A 50 11.35 -7.32 -0.69
C LEU A 50 11.87 -8.70 -0.30
N GLY A 51 11.32 -9.76 -0.91
CA GLY A 51 11.57 -11.15 -0.51
C GLY A 51 10.53 -11.76 0.45
N GLY A 52 9.34 -11.17 0.55
CA GLY A 52 8.22 -11.71 1.33
C GLY A 52 8.29 -11.38 2.82
N ARG A 53 7.60 -12.15 3.66
CA ARG A 53 7.43 -11.85 5.10
C ARG A 53 8.75 -11.62 5.85
N GLY A 54 9.81 -12.36 5.52
CA GLY A 54 11.14 -12.22 6.14
C GLY A 54 12.05 -11.16 5.49
N GLY A 55 11.59 -10.53 4.41
CA GLY A 55 12.36 -9.57 3.64
C GLY A 55 12.71 -8.29 4.41
N LYS A 56 13.80 -7.63 4.00
CA LYS A 56 14.19 -6.34 4.57
C LYS A 56 13.17 -5.26 4.17
N PRO A 57 12.66 -4.46 5.12
CA PRO A 57 11.82 -3.31 4.79
C PRO A 57 12.56 -2.31 3.91
N ALA A 58 11.91 -1.88 2.83
CA ALA A 58 12.35 -0.80 1.95
C ALA A 58 11.22 0.22 1.79
N LYS A 59 11.57 1.50 1.79
CA LYS A 59 10.66 2.57 1.38
C LYS A 59 10.66 2.63 -0.15
N ILE A 60 9.48 2.54 -0.75
CA ILE A 60 9.37 2.67 -2.20
C ILE A 60 9.27 4.16 -2.54
N PRO A 61 10.17 4.71 -3.37
CA PRO A 61 10.07 6.09 -3.80
C PRO A 61 8.90 6.22 -4.77
N ILE A 62 7.89 7.00 -4.39
CA ILE A 62 6.74 7.34 -5.23
C ILE A 62 6.39 8.81 -5.03
N GLU A 63 6.01 9.46 -6.12
CA GLU A 63 5.58 10.85 -6.18
C GLU A 63 4.09 10.94 -6.56
N GLY A 64 3.53 12.15 -6.49
CA GLY A 64 2.16 12.39 -6.92
C GLY A 64 1.97 12.05 -8.40
N GLY A 65 1.04 11.16 -8.70
CA GLY A 65 0.76 10.63 -10.05
C GLY A 65 1.38 9.26 -10.33
N ASP A 66 2.31 8.79 -9.50
CA ASP A 66 2.91 7.46 -9.65
C ASP A 66 1.96 6.35 -9.20
N ALA A 67 2.19 5.15 -9.74
CA ALA A 67 1.50 3.94 -9.35
C ALA A 67 2.48 2.81 -8.98
N ILE A 68 2.17 2.09 -7.90
CA ILE A 68 2.79 0.81 -7.55
C ILE A 68 1.80 -0.29 -7.93
N VAL A 69 2.29 -1.30 -8.66
CA VAL A 69 1.50 -2.47 -9.03
C VAL A 69 2.17 -3.72 -8.46
N PHE A 70 1.43 -4.55 -7.76
CA PHE A 70 1.96 -5.77 -7.17
C PHE A 70 0.90 -6.87 -7.02
N LEU A 71 1.38 -8.11 -6.90
CA LEU A 71 0.53 -9.27 -6.63
C LEU A 71 0.05 -9.21 -5.18
N SER A 72 -1.26 -9.15 -4.99
CA SER A 72 -1.92 -8.86 -3.71
C SER A 72 -1.56 -9.84 -2.60
N LYS A 73 -1.40 -11.13 -2.95
CA LYS A 73 -1.03 -12.22 -2.03
C LYS A 73 0.47 -12.25 -1.65
N HIS A 74 1.34 -11.55 -2.38
CA HIS A 74 2.79 -11.78 -2.28
C HIS A 74 3.57 -10.61 -1.70
N LEU A 75 3.07 -9.38 -1.80
CA LEU A 75 3.80 -8.21 -1.31
C LEU A 75 3.39 -7.86 0.12
N TRP A 76 4.25 -8.20 1.07
CA TRP A 76 4.15 -7.71 2.44
C TRP A 76 4.45 -6.23 2.50
N HIS A 77 3.46 -5.41 2.83
CA HIS A 77 3.58 -3.97 2.81
C HIS A 77 2.85 -3.31 3.98
N ARG A 78 3.09 -2.01 4.13
CA ARG A 78 2.42 -1.13 5.11
C ARG A 78 2.53 0.32 4.68
N VAL A 79 1.83 1.21 5.39
CA VAL A 79 1.98 2.66 5.25
C VAL A 79 2.46 3.23 6.58
N SER A 80 3.61 3.91 6.56
CA SER A 80 4.14 4.57 7.77
C SER A 80 3.30 5.78 8.19
N LYS A 81 3.47 6.22 9.44
CA LYS A 81 2.75 7.38 10.00
C LYS A 81 2.95 8.64 9.17
N VAL A 82 1.86 9.29 8.76
CA VAL A 82 1.90 10.64 8.16
C VAL A 82 2.23 11.65 9.25
N SER A 83 3.12 12.59 8.95
CA SER A 83 3.52 13.68 9.84
C SER A 83 3.50 15.02 9.10
N GLY A 84 3.12 16.09 9.78
CA GLY A 84 3.02 17.43 9.19
C GLY A 84 1.60 17.77 8.72
N SER A 85 1.40 19.04 8.34
CA SER A 85 0.08 19.68 8.13
C SER A 85 -0.64 19.28 6.85
N ALA A 86 -0.39 18.08 6.33
CA ALA A 86 -1.10 17.58 5.17
C ALA A 86 -2.56 17.35 5.54
N HIS A 87 -3.45 18.13 4.95
CA HIS A 87 -4.87 18.02 5.25
C HIS A 87 -5.39 16.60 4.92
N ARG A 88 -4.89 15.98 3.85
CA ARG A 88 -5.27 14.63 3.37
C ARG A 88 -4.17 14.05 2.46
N VAL A 89 -3.80 12.78 2.64
CA VAL A 89 -3.01 11.99 1.69
C VAL A 89 -3.91 10.93 1.06
N PRO A 90 -4.58 11.23 -0.07
CA PRO A 90 -5.26 10.22 -0.87
C PRO A 90 -4.28 9.20 -1.47
N LEU A 91 -4.45 7.95 -1.06
CA LEU A 91 -3.87 6.76 -1.68
C LEU A 91 -5.01 5.94 -2.27
N LEU A 92 -5.13 5.89 -3.60
CA LEU A 92 -6.12 5.01 -4.23
C LEU A 92 -5.50 3.62 -4.38
N ALA A 93 -5.95 2.68 -3.57
CA ALA A 93 -5.70 1.26 -3.80
C ALA A 93 -6.93 0.70 -4.50
N SER A 94 -6.79 0.31 -5.77
CA SER A 94 -7.84 -0.37 -6.52
C SER A 94 -7.44 -1.83 -6.72
N PRO A 95 -8.24 -2.80 -6.22
CA PRO A 95 -8.03 -4.19 -6.55
C PRO A 95 -8.46 -4.47 -7.99
N CYS A 96 -7.68 -5.27 -8.71
CA CYS A 96 -8.10 -5.86 -9.97
C CYS A 96 -8.34 -7.37 -9.77
N TYR A 97 -9.52 -7.83 -10.16
CA TYR A 97 -9.88 -9.24 -10.18
C TYR A 97 -9.56 -9.80 -11.57
N TRP A 98 -8.69 -10.81 -11.64
CA TRP A 98 -8.32 -11.52 -12.88
C TRP A 98 -8.56 -13.03 -12.68
N PRO A 99 -9.02 -13.81 -13.68
CA PRO A 99 -9.28 -15.25 -13.51
C PRO A 99 -8.00 -16.04 -13.16
N PRO A 100 -8.16 -17.27 -12.64
CA PRO A 100 -7.58 -17.69 -11.36
C PRO A 100 -6.08 -17.40 -11.23
N CYS A 101 -5.76 -16.77 -10.10
CA CYS A 101 -4.45 -16.50 -9.56
C CYS A 101 -4.30 -17.38 -8.32
#